data_AF-A0A2I1G905-F1
#
_entry.id   AF-A0A2I1G905-F1
#
_cell.length_a   1.000
_cell.length_b   1.000
_cell.length_c   1.000
_cell.angle_alpha   90.00
_cell.angle_beta   90.00
_cell.angle_gamma   90.00
#
_symmetry.space_group_name_H-M   'P 1'
#
loop_
_entity.id
_entity.type
_entity.pdbx_description
1 polymer ?
#
loop_
_entity_poly.entity_id
_entity_poly.type
_entity_poly.pdbx_seq_one_letter_code
_entity_poly.pdbx_strand_id
1 'polypeptide(L)'
;NRFWCKTTIPLLYANPFALGYRNKHKLLLTIILLFNKEEILQLKNQLGTNQIKNFNIDDEHKPLFEYLKYLEDYNQFKIDSFIFYNIGLLIPSNEKCGYIFPMFHQKILCQSRNIKQLDISLNLFNREAFKNFNVQNFISNLTKLKSLSLKLSLDDTTNNEIEQEFLGSIANNNFNNLNLRKLRIDLTSKKLVGQKIFNNITCEKIYKIIQGQNKLKIFKIWSCCYSLLNNILLSLEFRKHSL
;
A
#
# COMPACT_ATOMS: atom_id res chain seq x y z
N ASN A 1 27.89 21.13 -4.80
CA ASN A 1 26.83 20.89 -3.79
C ASN A 1 26.14 19.51 -3.86
N ARG A 2 26.69 18.51 -4.58
CA ARG A 2 26.06 17.17 -4.78
C ARG A 2 26.07 16.28 -3.51
N PHE A 3 27.00 16.55 -2.59
CA PHE A 3 27.12 15.83 -1.32
C PHE A 3 25.90 16.05 -0.43
N TRP A 4 25.51 17.31 -0.20
CA TRP A 4 24.35 17.64 0.62
C TRP A 4 23.05 17.06 0.05
N CYS A 5 22.87 17.06 -1.28
CA CYS A 5 21.71 16.40 -1.89
C CYS A 5 21.63 14.90 -1.57
N LYS A 6 22.75 14.17 -1.54
CA LYS A 6 22.75 12.74 -1.21
C LYS A 6 22.29 12.46 0.23
N THR A 7 22.53 13.39 1.15
CA THR A 7 22.15 13.25 2.56
C THR A 7 20.74 13.78 2.83
N THR A 8 20.38 14.90 2.21
CA THR A 8 19.13 15.61 2.50
C THR A 8 17.93 15.04 1.75
N ILE A 9 18.09 14.59 0.49
CA ILE A 9 16.98 14.03 -0.29
C ILE A 9 16.35 12.79 0.38
N PRO A 10 17.10 11.80 0.89
CA PRO A 10 16.52 10.67 1.61
C PRO A 10 15.67 11.09 2.82
N LEU A 11 16.12 12.10 3.58
CA LEU A 11 15.41 12.59 4.77
C LEU A 11 14.10 13.29 4.39
N LEU A 12 14.14 14.13 3.35
CA LEU A 12 12.95 14.86 2.87
C LEU A 12 11.89 13.93 2.28
N TYR A 13 12.32 12.85 1.62
CA TYR A 13 11.43 11.92 0.93
C TYR A 13 11.13 10.64 1.73
N ALA A 14 11.53 10.58 3.01
CA ALA A 14 11.15 9.48 3.90
C ALA A 14 9.64 9.43 4.18
N ASN A 15 8.98 10.60 4.25
CA ASN A 15 7.54 10.71 4.42
C ASN A 15 6.96 11.92 3.65
N PRO A 16 6.98 11.88 2.30
CA PRO A 16 6.68 13.03 1.47
C PRO A 16 5.18 13.37 1.44
N PHE A 17 4.32 12.47 1.95
CA PHE A 17 2.87 12.62 2.01
C PHE A 17 2.36 13.10 3.38
N ALA A 18 3.26 13.37 4.34
CA ALA A 18 2.88 13.92 5.64
C ALA A 18 2.26 15.33 5.51
N LEU A 19 1.36 15.65 6.43
CA LEU A 19 0.75 16.98 6.53
C LEU A 19 1.86 18.04 6.69
N GLY A 20 1.84 19.08 5.86
CA GLY A 20 2.79 20.20 5.92
C GLY A 20 3.88 20.23 4.84
N TYR A 21 3.94 19.28 3.90
CA TYR A 21 4.89 19.36 2.79
C TYR A 21 4.58 20.58 1.88
N ARG A 22 5.51 21.54 1.81
CA ARG A 22 5.31 22.84 1.14
C ARG A 22 5.28 22.77 -0.41
N ASN A 23 5.64 21.64 -1.02
CA ASN A 23 5.76 21.50 -2.49
C ASN A 23 4.96 20.30 -3.04
N LYS A 24 3.67 20.19 -2.68
CA LYS A 24 2.80 19.07 -3.06
C LYS A 24 2.71 18.90 -4.59
N HIS A 25 2.59 19.99 -5.34
CA HIS A 25 2.54 19.96 -6.81
C HIS A 25 3.79 19.30 -7.43
N LYS A 26 4.99 19.63 -6.94
CA LYS A 26 6.24 19.04 -7.47
C LYS A 26 6.34 17.54 -7.17
N LEU A 27 5.90 17.12 -5.99
CA LEU A 27 5.84 15.69 -5.63
C LEU A 27 4.87 14.94 -6.54
N LEU A 28 3.68 15.51 -6.78
CA LEU A 28 2.69 14.93 -7.68
C LEU A 28 3.25 14.77 -9.10
N LEU A 29 3.84 15.83 -9.63
CA LEU A 29 4.44 15.84 -10.97
C LEU A 29 5.59 14.83 -11.08
N THR A 30 6.40 14.71 -10.03
CA THR A 30 7.46 13.68 -9.94
C THR A 30 6.89 12.26 -10.05
N ILE A 31 5.72 11.98 -9.43
CA ILE A 31 5.08 10.67 -9.53
C ILE A 31 4.52 10.44 -10.93
N ILE A 32 3.90 11.45 -11.52
CA ILE A 32 3.35 11.37 -12.89
C ILE A 32 4.46 11.12 -13.92
N LEU A 33 5.65 11.70 -13.74
CA LEU A 33 6.81 11.45 -14.63
C LEU A 33 7.31 10.00 -14.59
N LEU A 34 6.83 9.16 -13.67
CA LEU A 34 7.13 7.72 -13.62
C LEU A 34 6.14 6.87 -14.42
N PHE A 35 5.10 7.50 -14.97
CA PHE A 35 4.08 6.82 -15.76
C PHE A 35 4.62 6.62 -17.19
N ASN A 36 4.28 5.49 -17.79
CA ASN A 36 4.55 5.24 -19.21
C ASN A 36 3.55 6.02 -20.09
N LYS A 37 3.74 5.99 -21.40
CA LYS A 37 2.90 6.73 -22.35
C LYS A 37 1.41 6.34 -22.26
N GLU A 38 1.12 5.05 -22.09
CA GLU A 38 -0.26 4.55 -21.96
C GLU A 38 -0.92 5.02 -20.67
N GLU A 39 -0.22 4.96 -19.54
CA GLU A 39 -0.69 5.43 -18.25
C GLU A 39 -0.87 6.95 -18.23
N ILE A 40 0.01 7.71 -18.88
CA ILE A 40 -0.16 9.16 -19.06
C ILE A 40 -1.41 9.42 -19.92
N LEU A 41 -1.63 8.67 -21.00
CA LEU A 41 -2.82 8.81 -21.84
C LEU A 41 -4.10 8.45 -21.07
N GLN A 42 -4.09 7.38 -20.28
CA GLN A 42 -5.21 6.99 -19.42
C GLN A 42 -5.49 8.07 -18.38
N LEU A 43 -4.47 8.54 -17.65
CA LEU A 43 -4.59 9.66 -16.73
C LEU A 43 -5.18 10.89 -17.45
N LYS A 44 -4.77 11.11 -18.71
CA LYS A 44 -5.28 12.20 -19.52
C LYS A 44 -6.77 12.11 -19.82
N ASN A 45 -7.21 10.93 -20.23
CA ASN A 45 -8.61 10.66 -20.51
C ASN A 45 -9.48 10.79 -19.26
N GLN A 46 -8.96 10.41 -18.09
CA GLN A 46 -9.70 10.49 -16.83
C GLN A 46 -9.88 11.93 -16.34
N LEU A 47 -8.82 12.77 -16.40
CA LEU A 47 -8.88 14.18 -15.95
C LEU A 47 -9.59 15.10 -16.95
N GLY A 48 -9.68 14.71 -18.22
CA GLY A 48 -10.21 15.57 -19.29
C GLY A 48 -9.14 16.51 -19.85
N THR A 49 -9.24 16.81 -21.14
CA THR A 49 -8.22 17.50 -21.95
C THR A 49 -7.84 18.90 -21.47
N ASN A 50 -8.74 19.62 -20.79
CA ASN A 50 -8.50 21.01 -20.36
C ASN A 50 -7.70 21.15 -19.06
N GLN A 51 -7.66 20.12 -18.21
CA GLN A 51 -7.06 20.23 -16.86
C GLN A 51 -5.56 19.89 -16.85
N ILE A 52 -5.05 19.28 -17.92
CA ILE A 52 -3.69 18.75 -18.01
C ILE A 52 -2.76 19.67 -18.78
N LYS A 53 -3.31 20.67 -19.49
CA LYS A 53 -2.49 21.79 -19.98
C LYS A 53 -1.71 22.47 -18.84
N ASN A 54 -2.13 22.29 -17.58
CA ASN A 54 -1.40 22.74 -16.39
C ASN A 54 -0.21 21.84 -16.00
N PHE A 55 -0.22 20.56 -16.36
CA PHE A 55 0.89 19.63 -16.17
C PHE A 55 1.63 19.50 -17.50
N ASN A 56 2.55 20.42 -17.78
CA ASN A 56 3.42 20.35 -18.95
C ASN A 56 4.40 19.17 -18.75
N ILE A 57 3.92 17.95 -19.00
CA ILE A 57 4.68 16.71 -18.92
C ILE A 57 5.38 16.58 -20.27
N ASP A 58 6.59 17.09 -20.34
CA ASP A 58 7.48 16.86 -21.46
C ASP A 58 7.97 15.40 -21.41
N ASP A 59 7.85 14.67 -22.52
CA ASP A 59 8.13 13.22 -22.61
C ASP A 59 9.60 12.89 -22.27
N GLU A 60 10.49 13.88 -22.25
CA GLU A 60 11.93 13.71 -22.00
C GLU A 60 12.36 13.93 -20.53
N HIS A 61 11.46 14.38 -19.64
CA HIS A 61 11.88 14.80 -18.30
C HIS A 61 12.00 13.63 -17.31
N LYS A 62 13.21 13.08 -17.16
CA LYS A 62 13.51 12.14 -16.06
C LYS A 62 13.80 12.88 -14.75
N PRO A 63 13.23 12.46 -13.61
CA PRO A 63 13.55 13.08 -12.33
C PRO A 63 15.04 12.87 -11.99
N LEU A 64 15.69 13.92 -11.47
CA LEU A 64 17.10 13.90 -11.04
C LEU A 64 17.42 12.82 -9.99
N PHE A 65 16.41 12.39 -9.22
CA PHE A 65 16.52 11.35 -8.21
C PHE A 65 15.34 10.39 -8.29
N GLU A 66 15.56 9.14 -7.88
CA GLU A 66 14.50 8.15 -7.65
C GLU A 66 13.79 8.45 -6.33
N TYR A 67 13.06 9.56 -6.25
CA TYR A 67 12.52 10.09 -4.99
C TYR A 67 11.71 9.07 -4.17
N LEU A 68 10.89 8.26 -4.84
CA LEU A 68 10.05 7.24 -4.19
C LEU A 68 10.85 6.08 -3.57
N LYS A 69 12.10 5.86 -4.02
CA LYS A 69 13.01 4.89 -3.39
C LYS A 69 13.19 5.18 -1.91
N TYR A 70 13.17 6.46 -1.52
CA TYR A 70 13.42 6.89 -0.15
C TYR A 70 12.19 6.80 0.76
N LEU A 71 11.00 6.47 0.23
CA LEU A 71 9.78 6.35 1.02
C LEU A 71 9.95 5.32 2.15
N GLU A 72 9.73 5.76 3.39
CA GLU A 72 9.80 4.92 4.59
C GLU A 72 8.42 4.67 5.22
N ASP A 73 7.51 5.63 5.14
CA ASP A 73 6.12 5.56 5.67
C ASP A 73 5.12 5.53 4.51
N TYR A 74 4.77 4.32 4.06
CA TYR A 74 3.66 4.15 3.13
C TYR A 74 2.36 4.05 3.92
N ASN A 75 1.48 5.02 3.71
CA ASN A 75 0.13 4.99 4.27
C ASN A 75 -0.88 5.29 3.17
N GLN A 76 -1.67 4.27 2.80
CA GLN A 76 -2.61 4.37 1.70
C GLN A 76 -3.58 5.55 1.87
N PHE A 77 -4.16 5.74 3.07
CA PHE A 77 -5.13 6.81 3.32
C PHE A 77 -4.51 8.22 3.20
N LYS A 78 -3.28 8.43 3.69
CA LYS A 78 -2.57 9.70 3.54
C LYS A 78 -2.28 9.99 2.06
N ILE A 79 -1.89 8.97 1.30
CA ILE A 79 -1.61 9.08 -0.13
C ILE A 79 -2.91 9.35 -0.89
N ASP A 80 -4.01 8.64 -0.60
CA ASP A 80 -5.35 8.88 -1.16
C ASP A 80 -5.76 10.34 -0.93
N SER A 81 -5.64 10.81 0.31
CA SER A 81 -5.92 12.20 0.67
C SER A 81 -5.04 13.18 -0.12
N PHE A 82 -3.74 12.89 -0.22
CA PHE A 82 -2.81 13.71 -0.99
C PHE A 82 -3.22 13.79 -2.47
N ILE A 83 -3.52 12.67 -3.11
CA ILE A 83 -3.94 12.65 -4.52
C ILE A 83 -5.28 13.37 -4.66
N PHE A 84 -6.23 13.14 -3.75
CA PHE A 84 -7.52 13.80 -3.76
C PHE A 84 -7.40 15.33 -3.71
N TYR A 85 -6.58 15.87 -2.82
CA TYR A 85 -6.44 17.32 -2.68
C TYR A 85 -5.67 17.97 -3.85
N ASN A 86 -4.76 17.24 -4.51
CA ASN A 86 -3.95 17.81 -5.59
C ASN A 86 -4.49 17.52 -7.00
N ILE A 87 -5.30 16.47 -7.17
CA ILE A 87 -5.90 16.05 -8.44
C ILE A 87 -7.41 15.87 -8.27
N GLY A 88 -7.85 15.20 -7.20
CA GLY A 88 -9.25 14.79 -7.00
C GLY A 88 -10.29 15.91 -7.04
N LEU A 89 -9.97 17.11 -6.57
CA LEU A 89 -10.86 18.28 -6.69
C LEU A 89 -11.15 18.70 -8.14
N LEU A 90 -10.34 18.26 -9.10
CA LEU A 90 -10.52 18.52 -10.52
C LEU A 90 -11.38 17.44 -11.20
N ILE A 91 -11.65 16.31 -10.51
CA ILE A 91 -12.36 15.16 -11.07
C ILE A 91 -13.87 15.30 -10.78
N PRO A 92 -14.74 15.30 -11.80
CA PRO A 92 -16.18 15.51 -11.61
C PRO A 92 -16.95 14.35 -10.95
N SER A 93 -16.35 13.16 -10.76
CA SER A 93 -17.07 11.97 -10.27
C SER A 93 -16.23 11.02 -9.40
N ASN A 94 -16.92 10.36 -8.45
CA ASN A 94 -16.35 9.33 -7.57
C ASN A 94 -15.79 8.12 -8.34
N GLU A 95 -16.36 7.79 -9.51
CA GLU A 95 -15.94 6.63 -10.32
C GLU A 95 -14.52 6.78 -10.87
N LYS A 96 -14.14 8.00 -11.28
CA LYS A 96 -12.82 8.30 -11.84
C LYS A 96 -11.70 8.22 -10.78
N CYS A 97 -12.02 8.51 -9.52
CA CYS A 97 -11.10 8.29 -8.40
C CYS A 97 -10.72 6.82 -8.24
N GLY A 98 -11.62 5.91 -8.64
CA GLY A 98 -11.40 4.46 -8.64
C GLY A 98 -10.31 3.97 -9.58
N TYR A 99 -9.93 4.76 -10.61
CA TYR A 99 -8.83 4.46 -11.54
C TYR A 99 -7.55 5.21 -11.19
N ILE A 100 -7.68 6.49 -10.85
CA ILE A 100 -6.52 7.36 -10.61
C ILE A 100 -5.77 6.92 -9.35
N PHE A 101 -6.44 6.67 -8.22
CA PHE A 101 -5.72 6.32 -7.00
C PHE A 101 -4.91 5.02 -7.16
N PRO A 102 -5.47 3.93 -7.73
CA PRO A 102 -4.71 2.71 -7.93
C PRO A 102 -3.47 2.88 -8.81
N MET A 103 -3.53 3.68 -9.88
CA MET A 103 -2.35 3.94 -10.73
C MET A 103 -1.21 4.59 -9.94
N PHE A 104 -1.53 5.61 -9.14
CA PHE A 104 -0.53 6.27 -8.30
C PHE A 104 0.06 5.32 -7.27
N HIS A 105 -0.78 4.55 -6.56
CA HIS A 105 -0.30 3.58 -5.58
C HIS A 105 0.58 2.52 -6.20
N GLN A 106 0.18 1.97 -7.36
CA GLN A 106 0.97 0.97 -8.07
C GLN A 106 2.39 1.48 -8.34
N LYS A 107 2.52 2.71 -8.86
CA LYS A 107 3.83 3.33 -9.12
C LYS A 107 4.62 3.59 -7.85
N ILE A 108 3.97 4.08 -6.81
CA ILE A 108 4.62 4.30 -5.52
C ILE A 108 5.17 2.98 -4.97
N LEU A 109 4.36 1.93 -4.91
CA LEU A 109 4.76 0.62 -4.40
C LEU A 109 5.90 0.00 -5.22
N CYS A 110 5.82 0.03 -6.55
CA CYS A 110 6.86 -0.52 -7.44
C CYS A 110 8.24 0.15 -7.27
N GLN A 111 8.27 1.43 -6.92
CA GLN A 111 9.50 2.22 -6.83
C GLN A 111 10.04 2.33 -5.39
N SER A 112 9.26 1.93 -4.40
CA SER A 112 9.61 2.07 -2.99
C SER A 112 10.50 0.91 -2.53
N ARG A 113 11.73 1.21 -2.10
CA ARG A 113 12.73 0.20 -1.67
C ARG A 113 13.14 0.30 -0.20
N ASN A 114 12.61 1.29 0.52
CA ASN A 114 13.02 1.60 1.90
C ASN A 114 11.85 1.62 2.89
N ILE A 115 10.71 1.04 2.53
CA ILE A 115 9.51 1.04 3.37
C ILE A 115 9.83 0.40 4.73
N LYS A 116 9.62 1.17 5.80
CA LYS A 116 9.72 0.73 7.19
C LYS A 116 8.33 0.53 7.80
N GLN A 117 7.34 1.29 7.34
CA GLN A 117 5.95 1.17 7.76
C GLN A 117 5.06 1.05 6.51
N LEU A 118 4.30 -0.04 6.44
CA LEU A 118 3.35 -0.31 5.37
C LEU A 118 1.94 -0.35 5.96
N ASP A 119 1.09 0.58 5.55
CA ASP A 119 -0.34 0.59 5.86
C ASP A 119 -1.15 0.57 4.55
N ILE A 120 -1.73 -0.59 4.26
CA ILE A 120 -2.31 -0.93 2.96
C ILE A 120 -3.63 -1.68 3.12
N SER A 121 -4.58 -1.34 2.26
CA SER A 121 -5.80 -2.11 2.07
C SER A 121 -5.64 -3.04 0.86
N LEU A 122 -5.90 -4.33 1.06
CA LEU A 122 -5.73 -5.34 0.01
C LEU A 122 -6.73 -5.19 -1.13
N ASN A 123 -7.86 -4.53 -0.87
CA ASN A 123 -8.81 -4.09 -1.91
C ASN A 123 -8.17 -3.24 -3.01
N LEU A 124 -7.00 -2.64 -2.76
CA LEU A 124 -6.23 -1.94 -3.77
C LEU A 124 -5.81 -2.88 -4.92
N PHE A 125 -5.50 -4.14 -4.62
CA PHE A 125 -5.10 -5.14 -5.60
C PHE A 125 -6.25 -5.60 -6.51
N ASN A 126 -7.50 -5.37 -6.11
CA ASN A 126 -8.71 -5.65 -6.93
C ASN A 126 -8.92 -4.66 -8.06
N ARG A 127 -8.06 -3.64 -8.18
CA ARG A 127 -8.20 -2.58 -9.17
C ARG A 127 -7.41 -2.91 -10.43
N GLU A 128 -7.95 -2.55 -11.59
CA GLU A 128 -7.39 -2.89 -12.90
C GLU A 128 -5.92 -2.47 -13.06
N ALA A 129 -5.52 -1.33 -12.47
CA ALA A 129 -4.13 -0.88 -12.47
C ALA A 129 -3.16 -1.95 -11.93
N PHE A 130 -3.61 -2.80 -11.00
CA PHE A 130 -2.77 -3.84 -10.41
C PHE A 130 -2.72 -5.15 -11.21
N LYS A 131 -3.46 -5.32 -12.32
CA LYS A 131 -3.58 -6.62 -13.04
C LYS A 131 -2.26 -7.35 -13.32
N ASN A 132 -1.17 -6.61 -13.55
CA ASN A 132 0.18 -7.16 -13.80
C ASN A 132 1.20 -6.76 -12.73
N PHE A 133 0.74 -6.50 -11.50
CA PHE A 133 1.62 -6.08 -10.41
C PHE A 133 2.55 -7.22 -9.99
N ASN A 134 3.86 -6.98 -10.06
CA ASN A 134 4.86 -7.97 -9.66
C ASN A 134 5.01 -8.00 -8.13
N VAL A 135 4.23 -8.86 -7.48
CA VAL A 135 4.22 -9.04 -6.03
C VAL A 135 5.59 -9.47 -5.51
N GLN A 136 6.26 -10.43 -6.16
CA GLN A 136 7.58 -10.90 -5.71
C GLN A 136 8.63 -9.77 -5.67
N ASN A 137 8.64 -8.92 -6.69
CA ASN A 137 9.52 -7.75 -6.71
C ASN A 137 9.15 -6.72 -5.64
N PHE A 138 7.85 -6.54 -5.35
CA PHE A 138 7.45 -5.67 -4.25
C PHE A 138 7.88 -6.23 -2.89
N ILE A 139 7.66 -7.52 -2.65
CA ILE A 139 8.03 -8.22 -1.41
C ILE A 139 9.54 -8.17 -1.18
N SER A 140 10.35 -8.37 -2.22
CA SER A 140 11.82 -8.29 -2.13
C SER A 140 12.33 -6.89 -1.75
N ASN A 141 11.53 -5.84 -1.97
CA ASN A 141 11.83 -4.47 -1.57
C ASN A 141 11.48 -4.14 -0.11
N LEU A 142 10.75 -5.02 0.60
CA LEU A 142 10.29 -4.79 1.98
C LEU A 142 11.30 -5.25 3.07
N THR A 143 12.59 -5.33 2.74
CA THR A 143 13.65 -5.79 3.66
C THR A 143 13.82 -4.96 4.93
N LYS A 144 13.35 -3.70 4.92
CA LYS A 144 13.44 -2.76 6.05
C LYS A 144 12.15 -2.65 6.85
N LEU A 145 11.13 -3.44 6.52
CA LEU A 145 9.80 -3.36 7.13
C LEU A 145 9.85 -3.68 8.62
N LYS A 146 9.29 -2.79 9.44
CA LYS A 146 9.19 -2.93 10.90
C LYS A 146 7.74 -2.85 11.40
N SER A 147 6.85 -2.27 10.60
CA SER A 147 5.44 -2.13 10.92
C SER A 147 4.60 -2.51 9.70
N LEU A 148 3.66 -3.41 9.90
CA LEU A 148 2.69 -3.81 8.89
C LEU A 148 1.27 -3.57 9.41
N SER A 149 0.44 -2.94 8.58
CA SER A 149 -0.98 -2.70 8.82
C SER A 149 -1.73 -3.15 7.57
N LEU A 150 -2.59 -4.15 7.74
CA LEU A 150 -3.37 -4.76 6.66
C LEU A 150 -4.84 -4.48 6.88
N LYS A 151 -5.51 -3.94 5.86
CA LYS A 151 -6.97 -3.84 5.81
C LYS A 151 -7.52 -4.80 4.75
N LEU A 152 -8.21 -5.83 5.20
CA LEU A 152 -8.80 -6.86 4.37
C LEU A 152 -10.31 -6.62 4.21
N SER A 153 -10.84 -6.95 3.04
CA SER A 153 -12.29 -7.02 2.80
C SER A 153 -12.68 -8.48 2.73
N LEU A 154 -13.51 -8.90 3.68
CA LEU A 154 -14.00 -10.27 3.73
C LEU A 154 -15.26 -10.42 2.86
N ASP A 155 -15.16 -10.04 1.58
CA ASP A 155 -16.24 -10.24 0.61
C ASP A 155 -15.98 -11.57 -0.14
N ASP A 156 -16.95 -12.48 -0.13
CA ASP A 156 -16.86 -13.87 -0.64
C ASP A 156 -16.49 -14.00 -2.14
N THR A 157 -16.45 -12.91 -2.90
CA THR A 157 -16.42 -12.94 -4.37
C THR A 157 -15.07 -12.59 -5.01
N THR A 158 -14.04 -12.23 -4.26
CA THR A 158 -12.74 -11.89 -4.87
C THR A 158 -11.59 -12.64 -4.23
N ASN A 159 -11.39 -13.89 -4.65
CA ASN A 159 -10.12 -14.59 -4.47
C ASN A 159 -9.08 -14.00 -5.44
N ASN A 160 -8.72 -12.73 -5.23
CA ASN A 160 -7.80 -12.03 -6.11
C ASN A 160 -6.41 -12.66 -6.00
N GLU A 161 -5.88 -13.13 -7.13
CA GLU A 161 -4.60 -13.83 -7.21
C GLU A 161 -3.45 -13.00 -6.63
N ILE A 162 -3.43 -11.69 -6.87
CA ILE A 162 -2.40 -10.75 -6.38
C ILE A 162 -2.50 -10.57 -4.88
N GLU A 163 -3.72 -10.42 -4.34
CA GLU A 163 -3.94 -10.38 -2.89
C GLU A 163 -3.45 -11.67 -2.24
N GLN A 164 -3.82 -12.82 -2.82
CA GLN A 164 -3.44 -14.13 -2.31
C GLN A 164 -1.94 -14.38 -2.43
N GLU A 165 -1.30 -13.95 -3.51
CA GLU A 165 0.15 -14.02 -3.70
C GLU A 165 0.88 -13.13 -2.70
N PHE A 166 0.38 -11.90 -2.47
CA PHE A 166 0.95 -10.98 -1.50
C PHE A 166 0.89 -11.54 -0.09
N LEU A 167 -0.29 -11.98 0.36
CA LEU A 167 -0.46 -12.63 1.65
C LEU A 167 0.36 -13.91 1.77
N GLY A 168 0.42 -14.72 0.71
CA GLY A 168 1.22 -15.95 0.68
C GLY A 168 2.70 -15.66 0.82
N SER A 169 3.19 -14.61 0.16
CA SER A 169 4.59 -14.18 0.20
C SER A 169 4.98 -13.63 1.58
N ILE A 170 4.10 -12.89 2.25
CA ILE A 170 4.32 -12.42 3.62
C ILE A 170 4.22 -13.59 4.62
N ALA A 171 3.31 -14.54 4.40
CA ALA A 171 3.16 -15.72 5.25
C ALA A 171 4.33 -16.71 5.13
N ASN A 172 5.06 -16.66 4.02
CA ASN A 172 6.18 -17.56 3.76
C ASN A 172 7.38 -17.24 4.68
N ASN A 173 8.14 -18.28 5.03
CA ASN A 173 9.18 -18.25 6.06
C ASN A 173 10.30 -17.24 5.79
N ASN A 174 10.57 -16.91 4.53
CA ASN A 174 11.56 -15.88 4.17
C ASN A 174 11.15 -14.48 4.68
N PHE A 175 9.85 -14.19 4.73
CA PHE A 175 9.31 -12.94 5.25
C PHE A 175 9.02 -13.02 6.75
N ASN A 176 8.80 -14.21 7.31
CA ASN A 176 8.66 -14.43 8.77
C ASN A 176 9.94 -14.06 9.55
N ASN A 177 11.10 -13.93 8.89
CA ASN A 177 12.32 -13.40 9.48
C ASN A 177 12.37 -11.87 9.57
N LEU A 178 11.40 -11.15 8.98
CA LEU A 178 11.24 -9.74 9.25
C LEU A 178 10.82 -9.59 10.69
N ASN A 179 11.72 -8.99 11.48
CA ASN A 179 11.50 -8.68 12.88
C ASN A 179 10.47 -7.54 13.02
N LEU A 180 9.24 -7.75 12.57
CA LEU A 180 8.16 -6.78 12.73
C LEU A 180 8.02 -6.46 14.22
N ARG A 181 8.05 -5.17 14.53
CA ARG A 181 7.80 -4.67 15.87
C ARG A 181 6.31 -4.37 16.07
N LYS A 182 5.58 -4.22 14.97
CA LYS A 182 4.18 -3.82 14.98
C LYS A 182 3.41 -4.50 13.86
N LEU A 183 2.30 -5.13 14.22
CA LEU A 183 1.35 -5.73 13.28
C LEU A 183 -0.07 -5.26 13.63
N ARG A 184 -0.79 -4.80 12.61
CA ARG A 184 -2.20 -4.42 12.70
C ARG A 184 -2.99 -5.12 11.60
N ILE A 185 -4.15 -5.66 11.94
CA ILE A 185 -5.02 -6.34 10.99
C ILE A 185 -6.45 -5.84 11.20
N ASP A 186 -7.03 -5.24 10.16
CA ASP A 186 -8.43 -4.82 10.11
C ASP A 186 -9.18 -5.74 9.15
N LEU A 187 -10.16 -6.45 9.68
CA LEU A 187 -10.94 -7.45 8.96
C LEU A 187 -12.32 -6.88 8.67
N THR A 188 -12.40 -5.82 7.88
CA THR A 188 -13.68 -5.17 7.62
C THR A 188 -14.54 -6.10 6.74
N SER A 189 -15.67 -6.59 7.26
CA SER A 189 -16.71 -7.24 6.46
C SER A 189 -17.77 -6.22 6.08
N LYS A 190 -18.10 -6.08 4.78
CA LYS A 190 -19.18 -5.20 4.32
C LYS A 190 -20.56 -5.85 4.42
N LYS A 191 -20.65 -7.16 4.68
CA LYS A 191 -21.90 -7.93 4.72
C LYS A 191 -21.91 -8.90 5.91
N LEU A 192 -22.14 -8.38 7.10
CA LEU A 192 -22.50 -9.18 8.28
C LEU A 192 -24.03 -9.34 8.37
N VAL A 193 -24.64 -9.99 7.38
CA VAL A 193 -25.98 -10.56 7.54
C VAL A 193 -25.97 -11.98 6.98
N GLY A 194 -25.66 -12.93 7.86
CA GLY A 194 -25.96 -14.34 7.66
C GLY A 194 -25.04 -15.11 6.70
N GLN A 195 -24.44 -16.17 7.24
CA GLN A 195 -23.84 -17.33 6.55
C GLN A 195 -22.41 -17.13 5.98
N LYS A 196 -21.45 -17.93 6.48
CA LYS A 196 -20.92 -19.18 5.87
C LYS A 196 -20.39 -18.86 4.45
N ILE A 197 -19.11 -18.53 4.25
CA ILE A 197 -17.94 -19.37 4.49
C ILE A 197 -16.76 -18.41 4.55
N PHE A 198 -16.09 -18.33 5.69
CA PHE A 198 -14.82 -17.61 5.75
C PHE A 198 -13.83 -18.31 4.80
N ASN A 199 -13.17 -17.59 3.88
CA ASN A 199 -12.15 -18.19 3.02
C ASN A 199 -10.98 -18.68 3.88
N ASN A 200 -10.99 -19.99 4.17
CA ASN A 200 -10.03 -20.64 5.07
C ASN A 200 -8.57 -20.38 4.64
N ILE A 201 -8.32 -20.26 3.34
CA ILE A 201 -6.96 -20.02 2.81
C ILE A 201 -6.42 -18.65 3.25
N THR A 202 -7.27 -17.62 3.25
CA THR A 202 -6.86 -16.26 3.66
C THR A 202 -6.59 -16.21 5.16
N CYS A 203 -7.45 -16.88 5.96
CA CYS A 203 -7.23 -17.11 7.39
C CYS A 203 -5.88 -17.75 7.68
N GLU A 204 -5.60 -18.88 7.04
CA GLU A 204 -4.37 -19.64 7.25
C GLU A 204 -3.14 -18.81 6.98
N LYS A 205 -3.16 -17.98 5.91
CA LYS A 205 -2.07 -17.04 5.61
C LYS A 205 -1.92 -16.01 6.73
N ILE A 206 -3.02 -15.42 7.20
CA ILE A 206 -2.99 -14.46 8.32
C ILE A 206 -2.41 -15.11 9.58
N TYR A 207 -2.83 -16.33 9.93
CA TYR A 207 -2.30 -17.04 11.09
C TYR A 207 -0.80 -17.29 10.96
N LYS A 208 -0.33 -17.75 9.79
CA LYS A 208 1.10 -17.94 9.52
C LYS A 208 1.88 -16.64 9.67
N ILE A 209 1.35 -15.54 9.14
CA ILE A 209 1.94 -14.20 9.31
C ILE A 209 2.10 -13.91 10.80
N ILE A 210 1.03 -14.02 11.58
CA ILE A 210 1.03 -13.74 13.03
C ILE A 210 2.03 -14.63 13.78
N GLN A 211 1.98 -15.94 13.53
CA GLN A 211 2.83 -16.94 14.18
C GLN A 211 4.31 -16.69 13.90
N GLY A 212 4.65 -16.28 12.67
CA GLY A 212 6.02 -16.00 12.24
C GLY A 212 6.71 -14.84 12.98
N GLN A 213 5.98 -13.89 13.57
CA GLN A 213 6.58 -12.61 13.99
C GLN A 213 7.19 -12.60 15.40
N ASN A 214 8.32 -13.24 15.70
CA ASN A 214 8.86 -13.37 17.08
C ASN A 214 9.19 -12.08 17.88
N LYS A 215 9.26 -10.89 17.27
CA LYS A 215 9.66 -9.62 17.94
C LYS A 215 8.57 -8.54 17.99
N LEU A 216 7.30 -8.93 17.86
CA LEU A 216 6.18 -7.99 18.00
C LEU A 216 6.17 -7.34 19.39
N LYS A 217 6.05 -6.02 19.40
CA LYS A 217 5.78 -5.21 20.61
C LYS A 217 4.37 -4.65 20.63
N ILE A 218 3.75 -4.57 19.46
CA ILE A 218 2.40 -4.05 19.29
C ILE A 218 1.67 -4.97 18.33
N PHE A 219 0.57 -5.55 18.80
CA PHE A 219 -0.35 -6.31 17.98
C PHE A 219 -1.76 -5.74 18.16
N LYS A 220 -2.46 -5.47 17.06
CA LYS A 220 -3.86 -5.03 17.12
C LYS A 220 -4.69 -5.71 16.04
N ILE A 221 -5.89 -6.09 16.41
CA ILE A 221 -6.90 -6.59 15.47
C ILE A 221 -8.15 -5.73 15.62
N TRP A 222 -8.76 -5.37 14.48
CA TRP A 222 -10.02 -4.66 14.41
C TRP A 222 -11.03 -5.43 13.53
N SER A 223 -12.31 -5.14 13.78
CA SER A 223 -13.43 -5.61 12.95
C SER A 223 -13.52 -7.15 12.82
N CYS A 224 -12.97 -7.90 13.78
CA CYS A 224 -12.91 -9.35 13.74
C CYS A 224 -14.23 -9.99 14.18
N CYS A 225 -14.73 -10.99 13.44
CA CYS A 225 -15.86 -11.80 13.88
C CYS A 225 -15.42 -12.77 15.01
N TYR A 226 -16.37 -13.13 15.89
CA TYR A 226 -16.08 -13.92 17.09
C TYR A 226 -15.39 -15.27 16.82
N SER A 227 -15.78 -15.97 15.74
CA SER A 227 -15.20 -17.25 15.36
C SER A 227 -13.73 -17.13 14.92
N LEU A 228 -13.40 -16.07 14.18
CA LEU A 228 -12.03 -15.79 13.75
C LEU A 228 -11.15 -15.36 14.92
N LEU A 229 -11.71 -14.57 15.84
CA LEU A 229 -11.01 -14.14 17.04
C LEU A 229 -10.51 -15.34 17.85
N ASN A 230 -11.34 -16.37 18.04
CA ASN A 230 -10.93 -17.58 18.76
C ASN A 230 -9.74 -18.28 18.11
N ASN A 231 -9.76 -18.47 16.78
CA ASN A 231 -8.66 -19.09 16.07
C ASN A 231 -7.37 -18.25 16.12
N ILE A 232 -7.50 -16.91 16.05
CA ILE A 232 -6.35 -16.02 16.22
C ILE A 232 -5.80 -16.12 17.65
N LEU A 233 -6.66 -16.12 18.67
CA LEU A 233 -6.24 -16.24 20.07
C LEU A 233 -5.53 -17.58 20.31
N LEU A 234 -6.04 -18.68 19.76
CA LEU A 234 -5.37 -19.99 19.78
C LEU A 234 -4.00 -19.91 19.09
N SER A 235 -3.92 -19.26 17.93
CA SER A 235 -2.64 -19.05 17.23
C SER A 235 -1.63 -18.23 18.05
N LEU A 236 -2.07 -17.48 19.05
CA LEU A 236 -1.26 -16.59 19.88
C LEU A 236 -0.99 -17.15 21.28
N GLU A 237 -1.50 -18.33 21.61
CA GLU A 237 -1.40 -18.91 22.95
C GLU A 237 0.06 -18.99 23.43
N PHE A 238 0.98 -19.32 22.51
CA PHE A 238 2.42 -19.38 22.76
C PHE A 238 3.05 -18.02 23.14
N ARG A 239 2.29 -16.91 23.06
CA ARG A 239 2.73 -15.54 23.36
C ARG A 239 1.84 -14.82 24.36
N LYS A 240 0.93 -15.51 25.04
CA LYS A 240 -0.02 -14.90 25.98
C LYS A 240 0.63 -14.05 27.09
N HIS A 241 1.90 -14.29 27.39
CA HIS A 241 2.65 -13.58 28.42
C HIS A 241 3.53 -12.43 27.89
N SER A 242 3.66 -12.27 26.57
CA SER A 242 4.54 -11.27 25.94
C SER A 242 3.84 -10.21 25.10
N LEU A 243 2.58 -10.45 24.73
CA LEU A 243 1.74 -9.57 23.90
C LEU A 243 0.58 -8.96 24.67
#